data_AF-A0A0B1TB72-F1
#
_entry.id   AF-A0A0B1TB72-F1
#
_cell.length_a   1.000
_cell.length_b   1.000
_cell.length_c   1.000
_cell.angle_alpha   90.00
_cell.angle_beta   90.00
_cell.angle_gamma   90.00
#
_symmetry.space_group_name_H-M   'P 1'
#
loop_
_entity.id
_entity.type
_entity.pdbx_description
1 polymer ?
#
loop_
_entity_poly.entity_id
_entity_poly.type
_entity_poly.pdbx_seq_one_letter_code
_entity_poly.pdbx_strand_id
1 'polypeptide(L)'
;MGMKKGDPVGLKGPLETPIGKGHRSLNLAVRKEFNLYANVRPCRSLEGHKTLYDNVDVVTIRENTEGEYSGIEHEIVPGVVQSIKLITEDASRRVAKYAFEYARQNGRKCVTAVHKGS
;
A
#
# COMPACT_ATOMS: atom_id res chain seq x y z
N MET A 1 13.37 17.34 2.83
CA MET A 1 12.93 15.96 3.18
C MET A 1 13.51 15.64 4.55
N GLY A 2 12.68 15.49 5.57
CA GLY A 2 13.11 15.49 6.98
C GLY A 2 12.81 14.19 7.71
N MET A 3 13.31 13.06 7.21
CA MET A 3 13.36 11.83 8.00
C MET A 3 14.83 11.48 8.19
N LYS A 4 15.36 11.70 9.41
CA LYS A 4 16.67 11.18 9.79
C LYS A 4 16.48 9.81 10.42
N LYS A 5 17.50 8.95 10.33
CA LYS A 5 17.52 7.65 11.02
C LYS A 5 17.44 7.91 12.54
N GLY A 6 16.27 7.72 13.13
CA GLY A 6 15.97 8.03 14.54
C GLY A 6 14.62 8.71 14.77
N ASP A 7 14.04 9.36 13.76
CA ASP A 7 12.74 10.01 13.90
C ASP A 7 11.60 8.98 13.66
N PRO A 8 10.68 8.75 14.62
CA PRO A 8 9.62 7.75 14.49
C PRO A 8 8.49 8.19 13.55
N VAL A 9 8.47 9.46 13.14
CA VAL A 9 7.39 10.09 12.38
C VAL A 9 7.99 11.00 11.32
N GLY A 10 7.37 11.07 10.15
CA GLY A 10 7.70 12.10 9.16
C GLY A 10 6.57 12.37 8.18
N LEU A 11 6.61 13.57 7.61
CA LEU A 11 5.68 14.04 6.59
C LEU A 11 6.42 14.13 5.25
N LYS A 12 5.82 13.58 4.19
CA LYS A 12 6.38 13.68 2.84
C LYS A 12 5.35 14.13 1.81
N GLY A 13 5.81 14.97 0.88
CA GLY A 13 5.06 15.31 -0.33
C GLY A 13 5.04 14.15 -1.35
N PRO A 14 4.39 14.35 -2.50
CA PRO A 14 4.52 13.45 -3.65
C PRO A 14 5.97 13.44 -4.15
N LEU A 15 6.42 12.28 -4.61
CA LEU A 15 7.75 12.08 -5.18
C LEU A 15 7.56 11.49 -6.56
N GLU A 16 8.05 12.18 -7.58
CA GLU A 16 7.99 11.72 -8.96
C GLU A 16 8.83 10.46 -9.13
N THR A 17 8.27 9.44 -9.78
CA THR A 17 9.00 8.23 -10.17
C THR A 17 9.16 8.26 -11.69
N PRO A 18 10.38 8.37 -12.23
CA PRO A 18 10.58 8.38 -13.67
C PRO A 18 10.14 7.03 -14.28
N ILE A 19 9.33 7.08 -15.34
CA ILE A 19 8.81 5.90 -16.04
C ILE A 19 9.89 5.37 -17.00
N GLY A 20 10.09 4.05 -17.04
CA GLY A 20 10.82 3.36 -18.12
C GLY A 20 12.35 3.27 -18.03
N LYS A 21 13.01 3.75 -16.95
CA LYS A 21 14.49 3.74 -16.82
C LYS A 21 15.07 2.80 -15.75
N GLY A 22 14.36 1.75 -15.34
CA GLY A 22 14.89 0.77 -14.38
C GLY A 22 15.13 1.30 -12.96
N HIS A 23 14.64 2.49 -12.61
CA HIS A 23 14.79 3.05 -11.27
C HIS A 23 13.75 2.47 -10.30
N ARG A 24 14.22 1.92 -9.18
CA ARG A 24 13.36 1.57 -8.03
C ARG A 24 12.66 2.83 -7.52
N SER A 25 11.33 2.80 -7.43
CA SER A 25 10.56 3.93 -6.88
C SER A 25 11.06 4.31 -5.49
N LEU A 26 11.34 5.60 -5.27
CA LEU A 26 11.76 6.11 -3.97
C LEU A 26 10.70 5.84 -2.88
N ASN A 27 9.41 5.85 -3.25
CA ASN A 27 8.33 5.47 -2.36
C ASN A 27 8.45 4.00 -1.91
N LEU A 28 8.86 3.11 -2.82
CA LEU A 28 9.07 1.69 -2.49
C LEU A 28 10.30 1.51 -1.58
N ALA A 29 11.38 2.25 -1.85
CA ALA A 29 12.57 2.21 -1.02
C ALA A 29 12.27 2.63 0.43
N VAL A 30 11.57 3.76 0.62
CA VAL A 30 11.17 4.24 1.96
C VAL A 30 10.29 3.22 2.70
N ARG A 31 9.36 2.56 1.99
CA ARG A 31 8.48 1.56 2.61
C ARG A 31 9.25 0.34 3.09
N LYS A 32 10.24 -0.12 2.32
CA LYS A 32 11.07 -1.27 2.68
C LYS A 32 12.04 -0.92 3.81
N GLU A 33 12.73 0.21 3.70
CA GLU A 33 13.73 0.65 4.69
C GLU A 33 13.12 0.81 6.09
N PHE A 34 11.92 1.41 6.18
CA PHE A 34 11.24 1.63 7.46
C PHE A 34 10.16 0.58 7.76
N ASN A 35 10.07 -0.51 6.99
CA ASN A 35 9.06 -1.57 7.13
C ASN A 35 7.62 -1.03 7.29
N LEU A 36 7.24 -0.04 6.47
CA LEU A 36 5.92 0.61 6.49
C LEU A 36 4.86 -0.28 5.82
N TYR A 37 4.48 -1.36 6.48
CA TYR A 37 3.71 -2.48 5.91
C TYR A 37 2.23 -2.20 5.66
N ALA A 38 1.61 -1.28 6.40
CA ALA A 38 0.20 -0.93 6.24
C ALA A 38 0.05 0.49 5.66
N ASN A 39 -0.57 0.60 4.49
CA ASN A 39 -0.95 1.89 3.91
C ASN A 39 -2.45 2.14 4.16
N VAL A 40 -2.77 3.12 4.99
CA VAL A 40 -4.15 3.49 5.36
C VAL A 40 -4.61 4.69 4.54
N ARG A 41 -5.77 4.60 3.89
CA ARG A 41 -6.37 5.70 3.13
C ARG A 41 -7.86 5.84 3.46
N PRO A 42 -8.21 6.71 4.41
CA PRO A 42 -9.59 7.11 4.64
C PRO A 42 -10.09 7.97 3.48
N CYS A 43 -11.25 7.62 2.94
CA CYS A 43 -11.95 8.35 1.89
C CYS A 43 -13.35 8.67 2.41
N ARG A 44 -13.63 9.95 2.61
CA ARG A 44 -14.93 10.43 3.10
C ARG A 44 -15.47 11.55 2.23
N SER A 45 -16.79 11.62 2.09
CA SER A 45 -17.45 12.80 1.53
C SER A 45 -17.14 14.02 2.41
N LEU A 46 -16.84 15.15 1.78
CA LEU A 46 -16.56 16.41 2.47
C LEU A 46 -17.77 17.32 2.36
N GLU A 47 -18.17 17.90 3.49
CA GLU A 47 -19.24 18.89 3.53
C GLU A 47 -18.88 20.10 2.65
N GLY A 48 -19.85 20.57 1.88
CA GLY A 48 -19.67 21.69 0.95
C GLY A 48 -18.96 21.32 -0.37
N HIS A 49 -18.53 20.07 -0.59
CA HIS A 49 -17.86 19.66 -1.81
C HIS A 49 -18.65 18.58 -2.57
N LYS A 50 -19.44 19.00 -3.56
CA LYS A 50 -20.24 18.09 -4.39
C LYS A 50 -19.34 17.15 -5.20
N THR A 51 -19.66 15.86 -5.18
CA THR A 51 -19.06 14.85 -6.05
C THR A 51 -20.14 14.02 -6.74
N LEU A 52 -19.77 12.99 -7.49
CA LEU A 52 -20.74 12.05 -8.07
C LEU A 52 -21.40 11.16 -7.02
N TYR A 53 -20.79 11.00 -5.84
CA TYR A 53 -21.25 10.09 -4.79
C TYR A 53 -21.41 10.83 -3.46
N ASP A 54 -22.53 10.56 -2.78
CA ASP A 54 -22.84 11.11 -1.47
C ASP A 54 -22.58 10.10 -0.36
N ASN A 55 -22.33 10.59 0.86
CA ASN A 55 -22.18 9.78 2.07
C ASN A 55 -21.13 8.66 1.98
N VAL A 56 -20.02 8.92 1.28
CA VAL A 56 -18.88 7.99 1.23
C VAL A 56 -18.17 8.03 2.58
N ASP A 57 -17.93 6.85 3.16
CA ASP A 57 -17.06 6.68 4.32
C ASP A 57 -16.43 5.28 4.28
N VAL A 58 -15.29 5.19 3.61
CA VAL A 58 -14.54 3.94 3.44
C VAL A 58 -13.08 4.16 3.81
N VAL A 59 -12.45 3.15 4.40
CA VAL A 59 -11.02 3.15 4.64
C VAL A 59 -10.42 1.97 3.90
N THR A 60 -9.45 2.25 3.03
CA THR A 60 -8.66 1.18 2.41
C THR A 60 -7.37 0.98 3.21
N ILE A 61 -7.12 -0.27 3.60
CA ILE A 61 -5.88 -0.70 4.25
C ILE A 61 -5.20 -1.66 3.29
N ARG A 62 -4.02 -1.27 2.83
CA ARG A 62 -3.30 -1.98 1.77
C ARG A 62 -1.95 -2.49 2.27
N GLU A 63 -1.66 -3.75 1.97
CA GLU A 63 -0.33 -4.34 2.15
C GLU A 63 0.67 -3.59 1.25
N ASN A 64 1.85 -3.28 1.79
CA ASN A 64 2.71 -2.25 1.22
C ASN A 64 4.19 -2.66 1.09
N THR A 65 4.52 -3.94 1.32
CA THR A 65 5.89 -4.47 1.26
C THR A 65 6.08 -5.56 0.22
N GLU A 66 5.04 -6.31 -0.13
CA GLU A 66 5.07 -7.46 -1.03
C GLU A 66 4.12 -7.26 -2.23
N GLY A 67 3.68 -8.35 -2.86
CA GLY A 67 2.82 -8.35 -4.04
C GLY A 67 3.59 -8.02 -5.32
N GLU A 68 2.99 -7.18 -6.16
CA GLU A 68 3.56 -6.75 -7.45
C GLU A 68 4.80 -5.85 -7.26
N TYR A 69 5.07 -5.39 -6.04
CA TYR A 69 6.23 -4.56 -5.71
C TYR A 69 7.47 -5.37 -5.30
N SER A 70 7.45 -6.69 -5.46
CA SER A 70 8.65 -7.52 -5.33
C SER A 70 9.73 -7.03 -6.30
N GLY A 71 9.33 -6.57 -7.50
CA GLY A 71 10.22 -6.12 -8.56
C GLY A 71 11.09 -7.25 -9.11
N ILE A 72 10.60 -8.49 -9.02
CA ILE A 72 11.28 -9.69 -9.52
C ILE A 72 10.70 -9.97 -10.90
N GLU A 73 11.48 -9.63 -11.93
CA GLU A 73 11.10 -9.77 -13.34
C GLU A 73 12.24 -10.43 -14.12
N HIS A 74 11.90 -11.34 -15.01
CA HIS A 74 12.84 -12.04 -15.88
C HIS A 74 12.28 -12.16 -17.30
N GLU A 75 13.14 -12.01 -18.30
CA GLU A 75 12.85 -12.46 -19.66
C GLU A 75 13.29 -13.92 -19.78
N ILE A 76 12.33 -14.83 -19.94
CA ILE A 76 12.60 -16.29 -19.98
C ILE A 76 13.24 -16.65 -21.32
N VAL A 77 12.66 -16.12 -22.40
CA VAL A 77 13.12 -16.20 -23.79
C VAL A 77 12.78 -14.88 -24.48
N PRO A 78 13.43 -14.52 -25.60
CA PRO A 78 13.13 -13.29 -26.31
C PRO A 78 11.62 -13.09 -26.55
N GLY A 79 11.06 -12.04 -25.96
CA GLY A 79 9.64 -11.69 -26.07
C GLY A 79 8.70 -12.32 -25.03
N VAL A 80 9.21 -13.09 -24.07
CA VAL A 80 8.42 -13.67 -22.97
C VAL A 80 8.94 -13.18 -21.62
N VAL A 81 8.15 -12.30 -20.99
CA VAL A 81 8.48 -11.71 -19.68
C VAL A 81 7.64 -12.33 -18.58
N GLN A 82 8.27 -12.65 -17.46
CA GLN A 82 7.64 -13.12 -16.25
C GLN A 82 7.87 -12.12 -15.11
N SER A 83 6.78 -11.74 -14.43
CA SER A 83 6.83 -10.98 -13.17
C SER A 83 6.34 -11.87 -12.04
N ILE A 84 7.12 -11.98 -10.96
CA ILE A 84 6.80 -12.84 -9.81
C ILE A 84 6.13 -12.02 -8.72
N LYS A 85 4.86 -12.33 -8.44
CA LYS A 85 4.11 -11.77 -7.30
C LYS A 85 4.39 -12.60 -6.05
N LEU A 86 5.08 -12.01 -5.08
CA LEU A 86 5.35 -12.67 -3.80
C LEU A 86 4.24 -12.33 -2.81
N ILE A 87 3.66 -13.33 -2.15
CA ILE A 87 2.70 -13.16 -1.06
C ILE A 87 3.05 -14.17 0.02
N THR A 88 3.43 -13.69 1.20
CA THR A 88 3.72 -14.52 2.36
C THR A 88 2.55 -14.57 3.34
N GLU A 89 2.44 -15.65 4.10
CA GLU A 89 1.46 -15.75 5.18
C GLU A 89 1.70 -14.67 6.24
N ASP A 90 2.95 -14.46 6.64
CA ASP A 90 3.31 -13.48 7.67
C ASP A 90 2.90 -12.05 7.29
N ALA A 91 3.18 -11.63 6.05
CA ALA A 91 2.78 -10.32 5.57
C ALA A 91 1.25 -10.17 5.47
N SER A 92 0.57 -11.22 5.04
CA SER A 92 -0.89 -11.26 4.96
C SER A 92 -1.53 -11.21 6.34
N ARG A 93 -0.99 -11.96 7.31
CA ARG A 93 -1.47 -12.03 8.69
C ARG A 93 -1.28 -10.71 9.42
N ARG A 94 -0.13 -10.05 9.28
CA ARG A 94 0.11 -8.75 9.95
C ARG A 94 -0.80 -7.64 9.44
N VAL A 95 -1.05 -7.56 8.13
CA VAL A 95 -1.93 -6.53 7.56
C VAL A 95 -3.39 -6.80 7.92
N ALA A 96 -3.81 -8.06 7.94
CA ALA A 96 -5.15 -8.44 8.41
C ALA A 96 -5.34 -8.08 9.90
N LYS A 97 -4.38 -8.44 10.76
CA LYS A 97 -4.41 -8.07 12.18
C LYS A 97 -4.49 -6.55 12.37
N TYR A 98 -3.70 -5.80 11.62
CA TYR A 98 -3.76 -4.34 11.64
C TYR A 98 -5.13 -3.82 11.20
N ALA A 99 -5.74 -4.39 10.16
CA ALA A 99 -7.06 -3.98 9.69
C ALA A 99 -8.17 -4.20 10.73
N PHE A 100 -8.17 -5.34 11.42
CA PHE A 100 -9.10 -5.61 12.52
C PHE A 100 -8.87 -4.69 13.72
N GLU A 101 -7.61 -4.43 14.09
CA GLU A 101 -7.30 -3.50 15.17
C GLU A 101 -7.74 -2.08 14.84
N TYR A 102 -7.44 -1.61 13.63
CA TYR A 102 -7.89 -0.32 13.11
C TYR A 102 -9.41 -0.22 13.16
N ALA A 103 -10.12 -1.26 12.71
CA ALA A 103 -11.57 -1.30 12.72
C ALA A 103 -12.12 -1.14 14.16
N ARG A 104 -11.58 -1.90 15.12
CA ARG A 104 -11.97 -1.82 16.53
C ARG A 104 -11.73 -0.43 17.13
N GLN A 105 -10.53 0.13 16.90
CA GLN A 105 -10.14 1.44 17.45
C GLN A 105 -10.94 2.61 16.85
N ASN A 106 -11.44 2.46 15.62
CA ASN A 106 -12.15 3.51 14.89
C ASN A 106 -13.66 3.22 14.74
N GLY A 107 -14.22 2.29 15.53
CA GLY A 107 -15.65 1.99 15.55
C GLY A 107 -16.22 1.44 14.23
N ARG A 108 -15.38 0.80 13.40
CA ARG A 108 -15.81 0.17 12.13
C ARG A 108 -16.41 -1.20 12.41
N LYS A 109 -17.58 -1.48 11.82
CA LYS A 109 -18.34 -2.71 12.05
C LYS A 109 -18.03 -3.84 11.07
N CYS A 110 -17.36 -3.53 9.96
CA CYS A 110 -17.11 -4.47 8.87
C CYS A 110 -15.67 -4.33 8.38
N VAL A 111 -15.05 -5.47 8.10
CA VAL A 111 -13.77 -5.59 7.41
C VAL A 111 -13.98 -6.55 6.25
N THR A 112 -13.72 -6.09 5.02
CA THR A 112 -13.86 -6.90 3.82
C THR A 112 -12.49 -7.18 3.22
N ALA A 113 -12.13 -8.45 3.08
CA ALA A 113 -10.93 -8.85 2.36
C ALA A 113 -11.21 -8.81 0.85
N VAL A 114 -10.38 -8.10 0.09
CA VAL A 114 -10.46 -8.04 -1.39
C VAL A 114 -9.31 -8.86 -1.97
N HIS A 115 -9.63 -9.84 -2.81
CA HIS A 115 -8.65 -10.73 -3.43
C HIS A 115 -9.09 -11.21 -4.82
N LYS A 116 -8.17 -11.84 -5.55
CA LYS A 116 -8.42 -12.53 -6.82
C LYS A 116 -7.80 -13.94 -6.74
N GLY A 117 -8.47 -14.81 -5.98
CA GLY A 117 -8.02 -16.20 -5.72
C GLY A 117 -9.03 -17.24 -6.17
N SER A 118 -9.94 -16.86 -7.08
CA SER A 118 -10.89 -17.75 -7.75
C SER A 118 -10.19 -18.75 -8.66
#